data_AF-A0A6P8ATP5-F1
#
_entry.id   AF-A0A6P8ATP5-F1
#
_cell.length_a   1.000
_cell.length_b   1.000
_cell.length_c   1.000
_cell.angle_alpha   90.00
_cell.angle_beta   90.00
_cell.angle_gamma   90.00
#
_symmetry.space_group_name_H-M   'P 1'
#
loop_
_entity.id
_entity.type
_entity.pdbx_description
1 polymer ?
#
loop_
_entity_poly.entity_id
_entity_poly.type
_entity_poly.pdbx_seq_one_letter_code
_entity_poly.pdbx_strand_id
1 'polypeptide(L)'
;MASMITPNRIVGVLRISHPVSSLAHLPTPTRSATTARLVRTSIGSRRLQAARRQTSYFTTSSGQAGPNTARPRRRGFFSGLLILGGTAFGSFVGTLYLKMAAIGATVEDAVRTYKPETPEAQAMEDYINKHPLVQELRANPEMTESRPHLKIPPEWRAHSLTAGTLMGPGLVSVPPFDWIETDGKSYVEIAHLGEDLCGHPGIIHGGFLATMLDEGLARCCFPALPHRIGLTANLSIDYRAPCKANQYIVLRANTVKVEGRKAWVEGRLETLVEPGETPLVLAEAKALFISPKGAATMTKLLPAQ
;
A
#
# COMPACT_ATOMS: atom_id res chain seq x y z
N MET A 1 -11.82 -17.28 64.24
CA MET A 1 -12.66 -18.32 64.89
C MET A 1 -12.36 -19.64 64.21
N ALA A 2 -12.12 -20.68 65.01
CA ALA A 2 -11.82 -22.06 64.62
C ALA A 2 -12.95 -22.65 63.74
N SER A 3 -12.86 -23.77 62.99
CA SER A 3 -12.05 -24.98 63.09
C SER A 3 -12.38 -25.93 61.92
N MET A 4 -11.49 -26.89 61.64
CA MET A 4 -11.70 -28.21 60.97
C MET A 4 -11.86 -28.19 59.42
N ILE A 5 -11.40 -29.10 58.55
CA ILE A 5 -10.95 -30.52 58.56
C ILE A 5 -10.03 -30.76 57.33
N THR A 6 -8.98 -31.57 57.46
CA THR A 6 -8.25 -32.35 56.40
C THR A 6 -8.52 -33.86 56.69
N PRO A 7 -8.20 -34.93 55.89
CA PRO A 7 -7.25 -35.05 54.76
C PRO A 7 -7.56 -36.09 53.61
N ASN A 8 -6.63 -36.16 52.63
CA ASN A 8 -6.12 -37.32 51.84
C ASN A 8 -7.02 -38.32 51.07
N ARG A 9 -6.70 -38.57 49.78
CA ARG A 9 -6.05 -39.83 49.27
C ARG A 9 -5.95 -39.96 47.72
N ILE A 10 -4.73 -40.27 47.25
CA ILE A 10 -4.27 -41.38 46.38
C ILE A 10 -4.78 -41.55 44.92
N VAL A 11 -3.83 -41.34 43.98
CA VAL A 11 -3.33 -42.15 42.84
C VAL A 11 -4.19 -43.31 42.27
N GLY A 12 -4.34 -43.35 40.93
CA GLY A 12 -4.70 -44.58 40.20
C GLY A 12 -4.77 -44.43 38.68
N VAL A 13 -3.73 -44.91 37.99
CA VAL A 13 -3.62 -45.09 36.53
C VAL A 13 -4.44 -46.31 36.10
N LEU A 14 -5.14 -46.24 34.96
CA LEU A 14 -5.59 -47.47 34.26
C LEU A 14 -5.44 -47.33 32.73
N ARG A 15 -4.51 -48.11 32.18
CA ARG A 15 -4.41 -48.51 30.77
C ARG A 15 -5.49 -49.53 30.45
N ILE A 16 -6.06 -49.47 29.25
CA ILE A 16 -6.77 -50.61 28.63
C ILE A 16 -6.22 -50.83 27.23
N SER A 17 -5.81 -52.07 26.98
CA SER A 17 -5.20 -52.62 25.78
C SER A 17 -6.18 -53.56 25.05
N HIS A 18 -6.27 -53.41 23.71
CA HIS A 18 -6.40 -54.41 22.63
C HIS A 18 -7.49 -55.54 22.70
N PRO A 19 -8.08 -55.98 21.56
CA PRO A 19 -7.36 -56.78 20.56
C PRO A 19 -7.67 -56.59 19.07
N VAL A 20 -6.78 -57.22 18.30
CA VAL A 20 -6.59 -57.32 16.84
C VAL A 20 -7.36 -58.53 16.27
N SER A 21 -7.80 -58.47 15.00
CA SER A 21 -7.86 -59.55 13.96
C SER A 21 -8.80 -59.09 12.82
N SER A 22 -8.65 -59.40 11.52
CA SER A 22 -7.75 -60.26 10.75
C SER A 22 -7.92 -59.96 9.24
N LEU A 23 -6.80 -60.07 8.51
CA LEU A 23 -6.53 -60.32 7.08
C LEU A 23 -7.64 -60.73 6.10
N ALA A 24 -7.61 -60.15 4.88
CA ALA A 24 -7.78 -60.81 3.58
C ALA A 24 -7.19 -59.91 2.45
N HIS A 25 -6.04 -60.28 1.87
CA HIS A 25 -5.86 -60.78 0.48
C HIS A 25 -5.74 -59.73 -0.65
N LEU A 26 -4.54 -59.73 -1.27
CA LEU A 26 -4.08 -58.95 -2.42
C LEU A 26 -4.75 -59.39 -3.75
N PRO A 27 -4.61 -58.58 -4.82
CA PRO A 27 -3.63 -58.97 -5.84
C PRO A 27 -2.77 -57.82 -6.40
N THR A 28 -1.49 -58.13 -6.57
CA THR A 28 -0.49 -57.44 -7.41
C THR A 28 -0.89 -57.38 -8.88
N PRO A 29 -0.60 -56.27 -9.60
CA PRO A 29 -0.45 -56.31 -11.03
C PRO A 29 1.03 -56.37 -11.45
N THR A 30 1.32 -57.39 -12.25
CA THR A 30 2.53 -57.64 -13.02
C THR A 30 2.78 -56.59 -14.12
N ARG A 31 4.08 -56.32 -14.36
CA ARG A 31 4.72 -55.56 -15.45
C ARG A 31 3.96 -55.50 -16.79
N SER A 32 3.96 -54.32 -17.40
CA SER A 32 4.15 -54.20 -18.85
C SER A 32 5.02 -52.99 -19.17
N ALA A 33 6.16 -53.26 -19.81
CA ALA A 33 7.07 -52.27 -20.36
C ALA A 33 6.62 -51.96 -21.80
N THR A 34 6.15 -50.74 -22.04
CA THR A 34 5.91 -50.28 -23.41
C THR A 34 7.06 -49.37 -23.83
N THR A 35 7.96 -49.97 -24.59
CA THR A 35 9.02 -49.35 -25.38
C THR A 35 8.45 -48.28 -26.30
N ALA A 36 8.70 -47.00 -26.01
CA ALA A 36 8.55 -45.94 -26.98
C ALA A 36 9.78 -45.97 -27.91
N ARG A 37 9.53 -46.38 -29.16
CA ARG A 37 10.50 -46.54 -30.24
C ARG A 37 11.17 -45.20 -30.58
N LEU A 38 12.47 -45.11 -30.31
CA LEU A 38 13.32 -44.00 -30.75
C LEU A 38 13.51 -44.10 -32.27
N VAL A 39 12.78 -43.28 -33.05
CA VAL A 39 13.10 -43.09 -34.47
C VAL A 39 14.14 -41.98 -34.57
N ARG A 40 15.37 -42.41 -34.87
CA ARG A 40 16.49 -41.55 -35.23
C ARG A 40 16.34 -41.20 -36.70
N THR A 41 16.00 -39.96 -37.02
CA THR A 41 16.26 -39.35 -38.32
C THR A 41 17.18 -38.16 -38.12
N SER A 42 18.42 -38.32 -38.57
CA SER A 42 19.43 -37.27 -38.60
C SER A 42 19.18 -36.32 -39.77
N ILE A 43 18.90 -35.05 -39.53
CA ILE A 43 19.04 -34.00 -40.55
C ILE A 43 19.59 -32.72 -39.91
N GLY A 44 20.83 -32.39 -40.27
CA GLY A 44 21.40 -31.06 -40.50
C GLY A 44 21.09 -29.93 -39.50
N SER A 45 22.11 -29.56 -38.72
CA SER A 45 22.20 -28.27 -38.05
C SER A 45 22.14 -27.11 -39.05
N ARG A 46 20.96 -26.47 -39.18
CA ARG A 46 20.82 -25.11 -39.72
C ARG A 46 20.36 -24.19 -38.59
N ARG A 47 21.25 -23.29 -38.17
CA ARG A 47 20.91 -22.13 -37.33
C ARG A 47 19.94 -21.25 -38.13
N LEU A 48 18.66 -21.29 -37.78
CA LEU A 48 17.71 -20.25 -38.16
C LEU A 48 17.80 -19.15 -37.10
N GLN A 49 18.40 -18.03 -37.51
CA GLN A 49 18.45 -16.79 -36.74
C GLN A 49 17.02 -16.27 -36.57
N ALA A 50 16.53 -16.21 -35.33
CA ALA A 50 15.33 -15.48 -35.01
C ALA A 50 15.64 -13.98 -35.07
N ALA A 51 14.87 -13.25 -35.88
CA ALA A 51 14.97 -11.82 -36.05
C ALA A 51 14.72 -11.10 -34.72
N ARG A 52 15.81 -10.65 -34.08
CA ARG A 52 15.79 -9.76 -32.93
C ARG A 52 15.49 -8.35 -33.46
N ARG A 53 14.24 -7.91 -33.37
CA ARG A 53 13.90 -6.48 -33.51
C ARG A 53 14.59 -5.74 -32.36
N GLN A 54 15.76 -5.18 -32.64
CA GLN A 54 16.39 -4.15 -31.83
C GLN A 54 15.76 -2.82 -32.22
N THR A 55 14.98 -2.24 -31.31
CA THR A 55 14.63 -0.82 -31.36
C THR A 55 15.91 -0.04 -31.09
N SER A 56 16.53 0.46 -32.15
CA SER A 56 17.68 1.35 -32.12
C SER A 56 17.23 2.74 -31.65
N TYR A 57 17.73 3.18 -30.50
CA TYR A 57 17.75 4.60 -30.18
C TYR A 57 18.74 5.28 -31.13
N PHE A 58 18.27 6.32 -31.83
CA PHE A 58 19.10 7.18 -32.66
C PHE A 58 20.27 7.71 -31.83
N THR A 59 21.48 7.28 -32.18
CA THR A 59 22.72 7.91 -31.75
C THR A 59 23.19 8.76 -32.93
N THR A 60 23.07 10.08 -32.84
CA THR A 60 23.76 10.98 -33.77
C THR A 60 25.23 11.06 -33.37
N SER A 61 26.06 10.20 -33.98
CA SER A 61 27.50 10.46 -34.05
C SER A 61 27.77 11.33 -35.28
N SER A 62 28.15 12.59 -35.10
CA SER A 62 28.93 13.32 -36.08
C SER A 62 30.36 13.44 -35.55
N GLY A 63 31.26 12.66 -36.13
CA GLY A 63 32.69 12.83 -35.95
C GLY A 63 33.19 13.98 -36.83
N GLN A 64 33.85 14.96 -36.22
CA GLN A 64 34.91 15.72 -36.88
C GLN A 64 35.95 16.11 -35.83
N ALA A 65 37.17 15.59 -36.02
CA ALA A 65 38.34 15.91 -35.22
C ALA A 65 38.83 17.33 -35.57
N GLY A 66 38.99 18.17 -34.55
CA GLY A 66 39.63 19.49 -34.62
C GLY A 66 40.77 19.60 -33.62
N PRO A 67 41.79 20.43 -33.88
CA PRO A 67 43.10 20.31 -33.25
C PRO A 67 43.13 20.81 -31.80
N ASN A 68 44.01 20.18 -31.02
CA ASN A 68 44.43 20.57 -29.67
C ASN A 68 44.70 22.07 -29.58
N THR A 69 43.89 22.79 -28.80
CA THR A 69 44.23 24.13 -28.30
C THR A 69 44.05 24.17 -26.79
N ALA A 70 45.09 24.64 -26.11
CA ALA A 70 45.19 24.67 -24.66
C ALA A 70 44.07 25.50 -24.03
N ARG A 71 43.43 24.96 -22.99
CA ARG A 71 42.41 25.67 -22.18
C ARG A 71 43.06 26.78 -21.34
N PRO A 72 42.60 28.05 -21.41
CA PRO A 72 42.89 29.00 -20.35
C PRO A 72 41.96 28.73 -19.17
N ARG A 73 42.56 28.68 -17.98
CA ARG A 73 41.89 28.48 -16.69
C ARG A 73 41.04 29.70 -16.35
N ARG A 74 39.75 29.70 -16.70
CA ARG A 74 38.77 30.71 -16.22
C ARG A 74 38.08 30.22 -14.95
N ARG A 75 38.45 30.82 -13.82
CA ARG A 75 37.59 30.92 -12.62
C ARG A 75 36.38 31.78 -12.99
N GLY A 76 35.16 31.29 -12.78
CA GLY A 76 33.95 32.09 -13.02
C GLY A 76 32.66 31.38 -12.65
N PHE A 77 32.09 31.77 -11.50
CA PHE A 77 30.67 31.87 -11.14
C PHE A 77 29.66 30.96 -11.86
N PHE A 78 29.33 29.82 -11.25
CA PHE A 78 28.11 29.04 -11.53
C PHE A 78 27.29 28.83 -10.25
N SER A 79 26.79 29.92 -9.65
CA SER A 79 26.00 29.84 -8.40
C SER A 79 24.72 30.68 -8.43
N GLY A 80 24.18 31.00 -9.61
CA GLY A 80 22.98 31.85 -9.74
C GLY A 80 21.70 31.15 -10.21
N LEU A 81 21.79 30.09 -11.02
CA LEU A 81 20.61 29.58 -11.75
C LEU A 81 19.89 28.38 -11.10
N LEU A 82 20.53 27.71 -10.14
CA LEU A 82 19.95 26.55 -9.45
C LEU A 82 19.00 26.91 -8.29
N ILE A 83 19.07 28.16 -7.80
CA ILE A 83 18.26 28.62 -6.65
C ILE A 83 16.84 29.01 -7.09
N LEU A 84 16.68 29.56 -8.30
CA LEU A 84 15.37 29.96 -8.83
C LEU A 84 14.46 28.78 -9.20
N GLY A 85 15.04 27.66 -9.67
CA GLY A 85 14.27 26.45 -9.98
C GLY A 85 13.69 25.77 -8.74
N GLY A 86 14.46 25.72 -7.64
CA GLY A 86 14.00 25.13 -6.38
C GLY A 86 12.91 25.93 -5.68
N THR A 87 12.96 27.26 -5.76
CA THR A 87 11.90 28.14 -5.21
C THR A 87 10.62 28.09 -6.03
N ALA A 88 10.72 28.05 -7.36
CA ALA A 88 9.53 27.97 -8.23
C ALA A 88 8.82 26.61 -8.09
N PHE A 89 9.58 25.50 -8.01
CA PHE A 89 9.00 24.17 -7.76
C PHE A 89 8.38 24.08 -6.36
N GLY A 90 9.08 24.58 -5.32
CA GLY A 90 8.55 24.60 -3.95
C GLY A 90 7.31 25.47 -3.79
N SER A 91 7.23 26.61 -4.49
CA SER A 91 6.06 27.49 -4.48
C SER A 91 4.88 26.90 -5.24
N PHE A 92 5.11 26.23 -6.38
CA PHE A 92 4.04 25.60 -7.18
C PHE A 92 3.44 24.38 -6.46
N VAL A 93 4.28 23.50 -5.90
CA VAL A 93 3.82 22.39 -5.06
C VAL A 93 3.11 22.94 -3.81
N GLY A 94 3.61 24.03 -3.23
CA GLY A 94 2.98 24.74 -2.13
C GLY A 94 1.57 25.24 -2.44
N THR A 95 1.34 25.91 -3.57
CA THR A 95 0.00 26.41 -3.95
C THR A 95 -0.98 25.30 -4.35
N LEU A 96 -0.51 24.23 -4.99
CA LEU A 96 -1.36 23.08 -5.30
C LEU A 96 -1.79 22.37 -4.01
N TYR A 97 -0.87 22.19 -3.07
CA TYR A 97 -1.14 21.59 -1.77
C TYR A 97 -2.00 22.49 -0.87
N LEU A 98 -1.87 23.82 -0.98
CA LEU A 98 -2.74 24.78 -0.29
C LEU A 98 -4.21 24.59 -0.66
N LYS A 99 -4.49 24.38 -1.94
CA LYS A 99 -5.84 24.06 -2.40
C LYS A 99 -6.30 22.70 -1.88
N MET A 100 -5.41 21.72 -1.75
CA MET A 100 -5.74 20.40 -1.21
C MET A 100 -5.89 20.34 0.31
N ALA A 101 -5.18 21.19 1.08
CA ALA A 101 -5.25 21.22 2.54
C ALA A 101 -6.42 22.07 3.08
N ALA A 102 -6.87 23.09 2.32
CA ALA A 102 -8.07 23.89 2.60
C ALA A 102 -9.35 23.05 2.78
N ILE A 103 -9.29 21.85 2.24
CA ILE A 103 -10.37 20.87 2.12
C ILE A 103 -10.63 20.12 3.41
N GLY A 104 -9.58 19.84 4.18
CA GLY A 104 -9.71 19.03 5.38
C GLY A 104 -10.42 19.74 6.53
N ALA A 105 -10.67 21.05 6.38
CA ALA A 105 -11.09 21.97 7.44
C ALA A 105 -12.57 22.37 7.41
N THR A 106 -13.37 21.83 6.49
CA THR A 106 -14.83 22.01 6.55
C THR A 106 -15.51 20.67 6.72
N VAL A 107 -16.49 20.66 7.63
CA VAL A 107 -17.42 19.56 7.95
C VAL A 107 -16.91 18.56 9.00
N GLU A 108 -17.04 18.96 10.28
CA GLU A 108 -17.04 18.06 11.44
C GLU A 108 -18.16 16.99 11.38
N ASP A 109 -19.17 17.16 10.52
CA ASP A 109 -20.28 16.22 10.34
C ASP A 109 -20.09 15.16 9.22
N ALA A 110 -18.99 15.20 8.44
CA ALA A 110 -18.84 14.38 7.23
C ALA A 110 -18.37 12.93 7.47
N VAL A 111 -18.03 12.56 8.72
CA VAL A 111 -17.63 11.19 9.05
C VAL A 111 -18.78 10.18 8.82
N ARG A 112 -20.01 10.63 8.58
CA ARG A 112 -21.21 9.76 8.62
C ARG A 112 -22.09 9.66 7.37
N THR A 113 -21.77 10.33 6.26
CA THR A 113 -22.73 10.41 5.14
C THR A 113 -22.19 9.92 3.80
N TYR A 114 -21.41 8.83 3.80
CA TYR A 114 -21.41 7.98 2.62
C TYR A 114 -22.74 7.24 2.57
N LYS A 115 -23.50 7.44 1.49
CA LYS A 115 -24.71 6.68 1.21
C LYS A 115 -24.39 5.77 0.04
N PRO A 116 -24.25 4.45 0.26
CA PRO A 116 -24.09 3.51 -0.82
C PRO A 116 -25.23 3.65 -1.83
N GLU A 117 -24.89 3.82 -3.10
CA GLU A 117 -25.89 4.01 -4.18
C GLU A 117 -26.36 2.67 -4.77
N THR A 118 -25.62 1.58 -4.52
CA THR A 118 -25.94 0.24 -5.03
C THR A 118 -25.98 -0.81 -3.92
N PRO A 119 -26.71 -1.92 -4.10
CA PRO A 119 -26.71 -3.04 -3.16
C PRO A 119 -25.31 -3.62 -2.91
N GLU A 120 -24.46 -3.65 -3.94
CA GLU A 120 -23.08 -4.14 -3.85
C GLU A 120 -22.24 -3.22 -2.96
N ALA A 121 -22.34 -1.91 -3.15
CA ALA A 121 -21.66 -0.93 -2.30
C ALA A 121 -22.15 -1.02 -0.85
N GLN A 122 -23.47 -1.23 -0.63
CA GLN A 122 -24.02 -1.43 0.71
C GLN A 122 -23.46 -2.70 1.36
N ALA A 123 -23.38 -3.81 0.61
CA ALA A 123 -22.82 -5.05 1.12
C ALA A 123 -21.33 -4.90 1.49
N MET A 124 -20.57 -4.13 0.70
CA MET A 124 -19.16 -3.84 1.01
C MET A 124 -19.01 -2.99 2.27
N GLU A 125 -19.83 -1.95 2.40
CA GLU A 125 -19.85 -1.08 3.58
C GLU A 125 -20.24 -1.86 4.84
N ASP A 126 -21.26 -2.71 4.75
CA ASP A 126 -21.70 -3.61 5.82
C ASP A 126 -20.61 -4.60 6.23
N TYR A 127 -19.91 -5.19 5.25
CA TYR A 127 -18.84 -6.15 5.49
C TYR A 127 -17.71 -5.51 6.30
N ILE A 128 -17.21 -4.33 5.87
CA ILE A 128 -16.14 -3.63 6.59
C ILE A 128 -16.62 -3.21 7.98
N ASN A 129 -17.84 -2.65 8.10
CA ASN A 129 -18.38 -2.22 9.39
C ASN A 129 -18.50 -3.37 10.40
N LYS A 130 -18.88 -4.57 9.97
CA LYS A 130 -19.04 -5.75 10.84
C LYS A 130 -17.71 -6.43 11.17
N HIS A 131 -16.63 -6.10 10.46
CA HIS A 131 -15.36 -6.78 10.61
C HIS A 131 -14.77 -6.61 12.02
N PRO A 132 -14.27 -7.68 12.68
CA PRO A 132 -13.74 -7.59 14.05
C PRO A 132 -12.61 -6.56 14.24
N LEU A 133 -11.71 -6.43 13.26
CA LEU A 133 -10.68 -5.38 13.26
C LEU A 133 -11.27 -3.97 13.37
N VAL A 134 -12.40 -3.70 12.71
CA VAL A 134 -13.06 -2.38 12.78
C VAL A 134 -13.64 -2.14 14.17
N GLN A 135 -14.19 -3.18 14.81
CA GLN A 135 -14.69 -3.10 16.17
C GLN A 135 -13.55 -2.84 17.17
N GLU A 136 -12.39 -3.49 16.98
CA GLU A 136 -11.18 -3.25 17.79
C GLU A 136 -10.69 -1.81 17.65
N LEU A 137 -10.58 -1.30 16.41
CA LEU A 137 -10.12 0.07 16.15
C LEU A 137 -11.08 1.11 16.73
N ARG A 138 -12.39 0.89 16.65
CA ARG A 138 -13.41 1.77 17.25
C ARG A 138 -13.42 1.73 18.78
N ALA A 139 -13.03 0.60 19.38
CA ALA A 139 -12.93 0.47 20.83
C ALA A 139 -11.65 1.12 21.40
N ASN A 140 -10.66 1.41 20.56
CA ASN A 140 -9.40 2.02 20.99
C ASN A 140 -9.55 3.57 21.08
N PRO A 141 -9.46 4.17 22.28
CA PRO A 141 -9.66 5.60 22.47
C PRO A 141 -8.56 6.47 21.83
N GLU A 142 -7.40 5.89 21.52
CA GLU A 142 -6.31 6.61 20.83
C GLU A 142 -6.51 6.66 19.32
N MET A 143 -7.47 5.90 18.77
CA MET A 143 -7.72 5.81 17.33
C MET A 143 -8.91 6.67 16.93
N THR A 144 -8.69 7.57 15.98
CA THR A 144 -9.77 8.40 15.40
C THR A 144 -10.17 7.89 14.03
N GLU A 145 -11.40 7.39 13.91
CA GLU A 145 -12.00 6.99 12.63
C GLU A 145 -12.30 8.20 11.73
N SER A 146 -12.04 8.07 10.44
CA SER A 146 -12.35 9.10 9.46
C SER A 146 -12.56 8.55 8.04
N ARG A 147 -13.03 9.43 7.16
CA ARG A 147 -13.24 9.21 5.72
C ARG A 147 -12.63 10.38 4.92
N PRO A 148 -11.31 10.46 4.74
CA PRO A 148 -10.68 11.67 4.18
C PRO A 148 -11.20 12.06 2.80
N HIS A 149 -11.49 11.08 1.93
CA HIS A 149 -12.00 11.30 0.58
C HIS A 149 -13.37 11.99 0.54
N LEU A 150 -14.18 11.85 1.60
CA LEU A 150 -15.49 12.50 1.72
C LEU A 150 -15.40 13.96 2.19
N LYS A 151 -14.30 14.33 2.85
CA LYS A 151 -14.04 15.73 3.26
C LYS A 151 -13.73 16.62 2.05
N ILE A 152 -13.43 16.02 0.89
CA ILE A 152 -13.14 16.74 -0.35
C ILE A 152 -14.40 17.32 -0.99
N PRO A 153 -14.51 18.65 -1.22
CA PRO A 153 -15.61 19.24 -1.97
C PRO A 153 -15.84 18.52 -3.30
N PRO A 154 -17.09 18.25 -3.71
CA PRO A 154 -17.40 17.50 -4.93
C PRO A 154 -16.68 18.03 -6.19
N GLU A 155 -16.58 19.35 -6.34
CA GLU A 155 -15.93 20.03 -7.45
C GLU A 155 -14.43 19.73 -7.56
N TRP A 156 -13.78 19.42 -6.44
CA TRP A 156 -12.35 19.10 -6.40
C TRP A 156 -12.13 17.60 -6.41
N ARG A 157 -13.09 16.83 -5.88
CA ARG A 157 -13.07 15.38 -5.92
C ARG A 157 -13.02 14.86 -7.36
N ALA A 158 -13.78 15.47 -8.27
CA ALA A 158 -13.77 15.13 -9.70
C ALA A 158 -12.39 15.27 -10.38
N HIS A 159 -11.47 16.04 -9.78
CA HIS A 159 -10.11 16.26 -10.26
C HIS A 159 -9.04 15.69 -9.31
N SER A 160 -9.44 14.85 -8.36
CA SER A 160 -8.53 14.12 -7.48
C SER A 160 -8.34 12.70 -8.00
N LEU A 161 -7.09 12.27 -8.12
CA LEU A 161 -6.75 10.91 -8.55
C LEU A 161 -7.35 9.88 -7.58
N THR A 162 -7.13 10.07 -6.28
CA THR A 162 -7.45 9.07 -5.24
C THR A 162 -8.84 9.24 -4.65
N ALA A 163 -9.36 10.47 -4.59
CA ALA A 163 -10.71 10.72 -4.07
C ALA A 163 -11.81 10.68 -5.13
N GLY A 164 -11.46 10.72 -6.42
CA GLY A 164 -12.43 10.73 -7.52
C GLY A 164 -12.11 9.74 -8.63
N THR A 165 -11.05 9.98 -9.41
CA THR A 165 -10.75 9.21 -10.64
C THR A 165 -10.64 7.71 -10.40
N LEU A 166 -10.11 7.28 -9.24
CA LEU A 166 -9.92 5.88 -8.87
C LEU A 166 -10.98 5.37 -7.87
N MET A 167 -12.11 6.06 -7.74
CA MET A 167 -13.22 5.71 -6.86
C MET A 167 -14.47 5.35 -7.67
N GLY A 168 -15.20 4.34 -7.23
CA GLY A 168 -16.47 3.91 -7.83
C GLY A 168 -16.52 2.40 -8.13
N PRO A 169 -17.63 1.92 -8.72
CA PRO A 169 -17.79 0.51 -9.09
C PRO A 169 -16.63 0.01 -9.93
N GLY A 170 -16.09 -1.17 -9.62
CA GLY A 170 -14.92 -1.74 -10.31
C GLY A 170 -13.57 -1.13 -9.90
N LEU A 171 -13.55 0.02 -9.24
CA LEU A 171 -12.34 0.68 -8.73
C LEU A 171 -12.23 0.50 -7.20
N VAL A 172 -11.78 1.52 -6.46
CA VAL A 172 -12.00 1.55 -5.01
C VAL A 172 -13.50 1.73 -4.80
N SER A 173 -14.17 0.66 -4.37
CA SER A 173 -15.63 0.55 -4.59
C SER A 173 -16.48 1.32 -3.58
N VAL A 174 -15.96 1.48 -2.37
CA VAL A 174 -16.53 2.33 -1.31
C VAL A 174 -15.41 3.20 -0.73
N PRO A 175 -15.69 4.43 -0.26
CA PRO A 175 -14.70 5.27 0.39
C PRO A 175 -13.97 4.51 1.52
N PRO A 176 -12.62 4.45 1.50
CA PRO A 176 -11.86 3.71 2.51
C PRO A 176 -12.14 4.13 3.95
N PHE A 177 -11.91 3.20 4.87
CA PHE A 177 -11.96 3.46 6.30
C PHE A 177 -10.58 3.71 6.86
N ASP A 178 -10.42 4.86 7.52
CA ASP A 178 -9.14 5.32 8.01
C ASP A 178 -9.20 5.50 9.52
N TRP A 179 -8.17 5.01 10.22
CA TRP A 179 -7.92 5.28 11.63
C TRP A 179 -6.53 5.86 11.79
N ILE A 180 -6.43 6.98 12.49
CA ILE A 180 -5.16 7.61 12.86
C ILE A 180 -5.04 7.57 14.38
N GLU A 181 -3.91 7.07 14.88
CA GLU A 181 -3.58 7.13 16.30
C GLU A 181 -3.17 8.56 16.72
N THR A 182 -3.46 8.93 17.96
CA THR A 182 -3.03 10.19 18.59
C THR A 182 -1.58 10.52 18.23
N ASP A 183 -1.34 11.79 17.90
CA ASP A 183 -0.05 12.33 17.46
C ASP A 183 0.56 11.70 16.20
N GLY A 184 -0.20 10.89 15.44
CA GLY A 184 0.25 10.30 14.18
C GLY A 184 1.27 9.17 14.37
N LYS A 185 1.14 8.43 15.48
CA LYS A 185 2.02 7.29 15.78
C LYS A 185 1.81 6.13 14.81
N SER A 186 0.55 5.78 14.57
CA SER A 186 0.18 4.71 13.64
C SER A 186 -1.08 5.05 12.86
N TYR A 187 -1.30 4.29 11.80
CA TYR A 187 -2.43 4.44 10.89
C TYR A 187 -2.90 3.09 10.36
N VAL A 188 -4.21 2.96 10.18
CA VAL A 188 -4.85 1.81 9.54
C VAL A 188 -5.84 2.29 8.47
N GLU A 189 -5.74 1.74 7.27
CA GLU A 189 -6.73 1.93 6.19
C GLU A 189 -7.36 0.57 5.84
N ILE A 190 -8.67 0.52 5.62
CA ILE A 190 -9.36 -0.65 5.05
C ILE A 190 -10.08 -0.23 3.77
N ALA A 191 -9.81 -0.96 2.68
CA ALA A 191 -10.38 -0.68 1.36
C ALA A 191 -10.74 -1.96 0.62
N HIS A 192 -11.76 -1.88 -0.23
CA HIS A 192 -12.06 -2.88 -1.26
C HIS A 192 -11.45 -2.45 -2.59
N LEU A 193 -10.73 -3.36 -3.27
CA LEU A 193 -10.11 -3.09 -4.56
C LEU A 193 -10.78 -3.89 -5.68
N GLY A 194 -11.43 -3.21 -6.62
CA GLY A 194 -12.07 -3.82 -7.78
C GLY A 194 -11.12 -4.13 -8.95
N GLU A 195 -11.66 -4.79 -9.96
CA GLU A 195 -10.94 -5.30 -11.14
C GLU A 195 -10.45 -4.23 -12.12
N ASP A 196 -11.07 -3.04 -12.16
CA ASP A 196 -10.64 -1.96 -13.06
C ASP A 196 -9.34 -1.27 -12.59
N LEU A 197 -8.85 -1.65 -11.41
CA LEU A 197 -7.52 -1.27 -10.91
C LEU A 197 -6.43 -2.26 -11.33
N CYS A 198 -6.76 -3.29 -12.12
CA CYS A 198 -5.81 -4.31 -12.54
C CYS A 198 -4.77 -3.79 -13.54
N GLY A 199 -3.54 -4.27 -13.39
CA GLY A 199 -2.49 -4.15 -14.40
C GLY A 199 -2.38 -5.38 -15.29
N HIS A 200 -2.63 -6.54 -14.69
CA HIS A 200 -2.72 -7.85 -15.36
C HIS A 200 -4.08 -8.46 -14.98
N PRO A 201 -4.73 -9.28 -15.82
CA PRO A 201 -6.02 -9.88 -15.51
C PRO A 201 -6.09 -10.47 -14.09
N GLY A 202 -7.01 -9.96 -13.28
CA GLY A 202 -7.23 -10.36 -11.89
C GLY A 202 -6.18 -9.91 -10.86
N ILE A 203 -5.15 -9.16 -11.24
CA ILE A 203 -4.09 -8.65 -10.35
C ILE A 203 -4.05 -7.13 -10.35
N ILE A 204 -4.24 -6.53 -9.18
CA ILE A 204 -4.17 -5.08 -8.96
C ILE A 204 -2.81 -4.54 -9.44
N HIS A 205 -2.84 -3.42 -10.16
CA HIS A 205 -1.63 -2.79 -10.68
C HIS A 205 -0.71 -2.37 -9.53
N GLY A 206 0.57 -2.72 -9.60
CA GLY A 206 1.54 -2.39 -8.54
C GLY A 206 1.63 -0.88 -8.28
N GLY A 207 1.54 -0.06 -9.34
CA GLY A 207 1.47 1.40 -9.21
C GLY A 207 0.26 1.91 -8.41
N PHE A 208 -0.87 1.20 -8.40
CA PHE A 208 -2.00 1.56 -7.55
C PHE A 208 -1.72 1.23 -6.08
N LEU A 209 -1.10 0.08 -5.79
CA LEU A 209 -0.63 -0.25 -4.43
C LEU A 209 0.40 0.78 -3.95
N ALA A 210 1.27 1.26 -4.83
CA ALA A 210 2.20 2.35 -4.53
C ALA A 210 1.47 3.66 -4.18
N THR A 211 0.42 4.02 -4.92
CA THR A 211 -0.41 5.19 -4.62
C THR A 211 -1.06 5.08 -3.23
N MET A 212 -1.61 3.91 -2.89
CA MET A 212 -2.19 3.69 -1.56
C MET A 212 -1.14 3.82 -0.46
N LEU A 213 0.04 3.21 -0.65
CA LEU A 213 1.15 3.31 0.29
C LEU A 213 1.60 4.76 0.48
N ASP A 214 1.77 5.52 -0.59
CA ASP A 214 2.15 6.95 -0.51
C ASP A 214 1.16 7.73 0.35
N GLU A 215 -0.13 7.63 0.03
CA GLU A 215 -1.20 8.36 0.71
C GLU A 215 -1.36 7.94 2.17
N GLY A 216 -1.37 6.64 2.46
CA GLY A 216 -1.54 6.11 3.81
C GLY A 216 -0.35 6.43 4.73
N LEU A 217 0.88 6.29 4.21
CA LEU A 217 2.10 6.66 4.96
C LEU A 217 2.16 8.17 5.21
N ALA A 218 1.70 8.98 4.25
CA ALA A 218 1.62 10.43 4.42
C ALA A 218 0.63 10.78 5.54
N ARG A 219 -0.61 10.24 5.48
CA ARG A 219 -1.65 10.46 6.49
C ARG A 219 -1.19 10.07 7.88
N CYS A 220 -0.48 8.94 8.01
CA CYS A 220 0.08 8.48 9.28
C CYS A 220 0.90 9.57 9.98
N CYS A 221 1.82 10.23 9.26
CA CYS A 221 2.77 11.16 9.88
C CYS A 221 2.32 12.62 9.86
N PHE A 222 1.22 12.97 9.19
CA PHE A 222 0.73 14.35 9.17
C PHE A 222 0.56 14.93 10.57
N PRO A 223 -0.10 14.29 11.55
CA PRO A 223 -0.23 14.88 12.88
C PRO A 223 1.10 15.17 13.58
N ALA A 224 2.16 14.41 13.26
CA ALA A 224 3.49 14.56 13.84
C ALA A 224 4.36 15.63 13.15
N LEU A 225 3.95 16.11 11.97
CA LEU A 225 4.68 17.10 11.20
C LEU A 225 4.24 18.54 11.53
N PRO A 226 5.15 19.53 11.41
CA PRO A 226 4.79 20.93 11.53
C PRO A 226 3.64 21.30 10.58
N HIS A 227 2.65 22.02 11.12
CA HIS A 227 1.43 22.44 10.41
C HIS A 227 0.58 21.30 9.85
N ARG A 228 0.85 20.06 10.24
CA ARG A 228 0.20 18.84 9.76
C ARG A 228 0.29 18.64 8.25
N ILE A 229 1.41 19.09 7.65
CA ILE A 229 1.65 19.03 6.21
C ILE A 229 2.96 18.28 5.95
N GLY A 230 2.92 17.33 5.01
CA GLY A 230 4.07 16.58 4.54
C GLY A 230 3.99 16.29 3.04
N LEU A 231 5.13 16.38 2.36
CA LEU A 231 5.29 15.97 0.96
C LEU A 231 6.24 14.79 0.86
N THR A 232 5.93 13.85 -0.03
CA THR A 232 6.78 12.69 -0.29
C THR A 232 8.13 13.13 -0.86
N ALA A 233 9.21 12.82 -0.16
CA ALA A 233 10.57 13.03 -0.64
C ALA A 233 11.20 11.72 -1.12
N ASN A 234 10.83 10.60 -0.52
CA ASN A 234 11.22 9.26 -0.95
C ASN A 234 10.13 8.26 -0.59
N LEU A 235 9.90 7.30 -1.49
CA LEU A 235 9.06 6.13 -1.28
C LEU A 235 9.79 4.92 -1.87
N SER A 236 10.09 3.93 -1.03
CA SER A 236 10.71 2.66 -1.42
C SER A 236 9.74 1.54 -1.11
N ILE A 237 9.46 0.68 -2.09
CA ILE A 237 8.43 -0.37 -1.98
C ILE A 237 9.02 -1.71 -2.38
N ASP A 238 8.78 -2.71 -1.54
CA ASP A 238 9.02 -4.12 -1.83
C ASP A 238 7.68 -4.82 -2.05
N TYR A 239 7.42 -5.29 -3.28
CA TYR A 239 6.24 -6.11 -3.58
C TYR A 239 6.51 -7.56 -3.17
N ARG A 240 5.70 -8.09 -2.25
CA ARG A 240 5.89 -9.40 -1.62
C ARG A 240 5.02 -10.48 -2.26
N ALA A 241 3.78 -10.16 -2.61
CA ALA A 241 2.83 -11.08 -3.22
C ALA A 241 1.86 -10.36 -4.17
N PRO A 242 1.31 -11.04 -5.18
CA PRO A 242 0.32 -10.45 -6.08
C PRO A 242 -0.98 -10.12 -5.32
N CYS A 243 -1.45 -8.88 -5.43
CA CYS A 243 -2.75 -8.47 -4.91
C CYS A 243 -3.83 -8.84 -5.92
N LYS A 244 -4.73 -9.76 -5.55
CA LYS A 244 -5.88 -10.14 -6.36
C LYS A 244 -6.93 -9.01 -6.38
N ALA A 245 -7.68 -8.91 -7.46
CA ALA A 245 -8.85 -8.04 -7.52
C ALA A 245 -10.04 -8.59 -6.72
N ASN A 246 -11.00 -7.72 -6.46
CA ASN A 246 -12.26 -7.98 -5.74
C ASN A 246 -12.04 -8.56 -4.34
N GLN A 247 -11.04 -8.01 -3.62
CA GLN A 247 -10.75 -8.37 -2.24
C GLN A 247 -10.59 -7.12 -1.37
N TYR A 248 -10.68 -7.32 -0.06
CA TYR A 248 -10.42 -6.30 0.95
C TYR A 248 -8.96 -6.37 1.41
N ILE A 249 -8.36 -5.20 1.59
CA ILE A 249 -6.99 -5.06 2.06
C ILE A 249 -6.92 -4.11 3.24
N VAL A 250 -5.83 -4.23 3.99
CA VAL A 250 -5.48 -3.37 5.11
C VAL A 250 -4.14 -2.71 4.82
N LEU A 251 -4.09 -1.38 4.89
CA LEU A 251 -2.84 -0.65 5.02
C LEU A 251 -2.56 -0.45 6.51
N ARG A 252 -1.35 -0.78 6.95
CA ARG A 252 -0.86 -0.42 8.29
C ARG A 252 0.40 0.41 8.15
N ALA A 253 0.50 1.51 8.88
CA ALA A 253 1.67 2.38 8.89
C ALA A 253 2.03 2.82 10.30
N ASN A 254 3.32 3.10 10.52
CA ASN A 254 3.87 3.63 11.75
C ASN A 254 4.87 4.74 11.45
N THR A 255 4.75 5.86 12.15
CA THR A 255 5.76 6.92 12.13
C THR A 255 6.94 6.49 12.99
N VAL A 256 8.05 6.14 12.35
CA VAL A 256 9.24 5.58 13.02
C VAL A 256 10.10 6.67 13.66
N LYS A 257 10.17 7.83 13.00
CA LYS A 257 11.06 8.91 13.43
C LYS A 257 10.58 10.26 12.93
N VAL A 258 10.70 11.30 13.74
CA VAL A 258 10.45 12.69 13.35
C VAL A 258 11.62 13.58 13.77
N GLU A 259 12.15 14.37 12.83
CA GLU A 259 13.21 15.36 13.09
C GLU A 259 12.89 16.68 12.38
N GLY A 260 12.41 17.65 13.16
CA GLY A 260 12.05 18.97 12.66
C GLY A 260 10.95 18.90 11.59
N ARG A 261 11.33 19.03 10.32
CA ARG A 261 10.40 18.96 9.18
C ARG A 261 10.36 17.61 8.50
N LYS A 262 11.09 16.60 8.98
CA LYS A 262 11.21 15.28 8.34
C LYS A 262 10.49 14.23 9.17
N ALA A 263 9.72 13.36 8.52
CA ALA A 263 9.14 12.17 9.14
C ALA A 263 9.50 10.93 8.31
N TRP A 264 9.98 9.89 8.98
CA TRP A 264 10.20 8.57 8.40
C TRP A 264 9.07 7.66 8.83
N VAL A 265 8.46 6.99 7.86
CA VAL A 265 7.28 6.15 8.06
C VAL A 265 7.54 4.81 7.40
N GLU A 266 7.14 3.74 8.08
CA GLU A 266 7.15 2.40 7.52
C GLU A 266 5.73 1.85 7.53
N GLY A 267 5.39 1.03 6.54
CA GLY A 267 4.06 0.46 6.45
C GLY A 267 3.98 -0.70 5.48
N ARG A 268 2.82 -1.35 5.45
CA ARG A 268 2.55 -2.50 4.60
C ARG A 268 1.10 -2.56 4.19
N LEU A 269 0.88 -3.18 3.04
CA LEU A 269 -0.42 -3.65 2.57
C LEU A 269 -0.52 -5.14 2.82
N GLU A 270 -1.62 -5.58 3.42
CA GLU A 270 -1.92 -6.99 3.69
C GLU A 270 -3.38 -7.30 3.36
N THR A 271 -3.72 -8.57 3.16
CA THR A 271 -5.11 -8.99 2.99
C THR A 271 -5.90 -8.77 4.28
N LEU A 272 -7.14 -8.30 4.19
CA LEU A 272 -8.06 -8.36 5.32
C LEU A 272 -8.52 -9.81 5.49
N VAL A 273 -8.36 -10.36 6.69
CA VAL A 273 -8.68 -11.76 7.00
C VAL A 273 -9.47 -11.84 8.31
N GLU A 274 -10.19 -12.94 8.48
CA GLU A 274 -10.94 -13.21 9.70
C GLU A 274 -10.01 -13.44 10.90
N PRO A 275 -10.49 -13.24 12.15
CA PRO A 275 -9.69 -13.48 13.35
C PRO A 275 -9.10 -14.89 13.41
N GLY A 276 -7.80 -14.98 13.67
CA GLY A 276 -7.07 -16.25 13.76
C GLY A 276 -6.41 -16.70 12.46
N GLU A 277 -6.71 -16.04 11.33
CA GLU A 277 -5.97 -16.23 10.09
C GLU A 277 -4.75 -15.32 10.03
N THR A 278 -3.75 -15.71 9.21
CA THR A 278 -2.55 -14.90 8.99
C THR A 278 -2.74 -14.05 7.73
N PRO A 279 -2.73 -12.70 7.83
CA PRO A 279 -2.77 -11.83 6.67
C PRO A 279 -1.59 -12.10 5.73
N LEU A 280 -1.86 -12.14 4.43
CA LEU A 280 -0.81 -12.18 3.41
C LEU A 280 -0.30 -10.76 3.18
N VAL A 281 0.99 -10.53 3.44
CA VAL A 281 1.65 -9.26 3.09
C VAL A 281 1.81 -9.16 1.58
N LEU A 282 1.23 -8.12 1.00
CA LEU A 282 1.20 -7.86 -0.45
C LEU A 282 2.36 -6.95 -0.86
N ALA A 283 2.60 -5.89 -0.09
CA ALA A 283 3.69 -4.96 -0.31
C ALA A 283 4.10 -4.30 1.02
N GLU A 284 5.39 -3.95 1.14
CA GLU A 284 5.94 -3.21 2.27
C GLU A 284 6.61 -1.95 1.75
N ALA A 285 6.61 -0.89 2.55
CA ALA A 285 7.19 0.38 2.15
C ALA A 285 7.87 1.12 3.29
N LYS A 286 8.87 1.90 2.89
CA LYS A 286 9.51 2.93 3.72
C LYS A 286 9.44 4.25 2.99
N ALA A 287 9.07 5.31 3.69
CA ALA A 287 8.91 6.62 3.12
C ALA A 287 9.54 7.71 3.99
N LEU A 288 9.96 8.79 3.32
CA LEU A 288 10.40 10.03 3.95
C LEU A 288 9.45 11.15 3.48
N PHE A 289 8.79 11.78 4.43
CA PHE A 289 7.98 12.97 4.22
C PHE A 289 8.68 14.21 4.74
N ILE A 290 8.50 15.34 4.04
CA ILE A 290 9.08 16.62 4.42
C ILE A 290 8.01 17.71 4.41
N SER A 291 7.83 18.36 5.56
CA SER A 291 6.99 19.56 5.69
C SER A 291 7.62 20.75 4.95
N PRO A 292 6.91 21.45 4.05
CA PRO A 292 7.43 22.61 3.32
C PRO A 292 7.85 23.76 4.24
N LYS A 293 8.91 24.49 3.88
CA LYS A 293 9.38 25.66 4.68
C LYS A 293 8.33 26.78 4.78
N GLY A 294 7.43 26.89 3.79
CA GLY A 294 6.36 27.90 3.75
C GLY A 294 5.06 27.47 4.43
N ALA A 295 5.01 26.31 5.07
CA ALA A 295 3.77 25.72 5.58
C ALA A 295 3.01 26.65 6.56
N ALA A 296 3.71 27.46 7.37
CA ALA A 296 3.08 28.44 8.25
C ALA A 296 2.27 29.52 7.52
N THR A 297 2.76 29.99 6.37
CA THR A 297 2.04 30.96 5.51
C THR A 297 0.89 30.27 4.78
N MET A 298 1.04 28.97 4.51
CA MET A 298 0.03 28.15 3.85
C MET A 298 -1.18 27.91 4.76
N THR A 299 -0.98 27.58 6.04
CA THR A 299 -2.10 27.39 6.97
C THR A 299 -2.93 28.66 7.20
N LYS A 300 -2.32 29.86 7.10
CA LYS A 300 -3.03 31.15 7.25
C LYS A 300 -3.96 31.51 6.09
N LEU A 301 -3.82 30.86 4.94
CA LEU A 301 -4.70 31.06 3.78
C LEU A 301 -5.89 30.09 3.78
N LEU A 302 -5.98 29.23 4.80
CA LEU A 302 -7.11 28.36 5.06
C LEU A 302 -8.00 29.04 6.10
N PRO A 303 -9.35 29.02 5.96
CA PRO A 303 -10.23 29.49 7.02
C PRO A 303 -9.92 28.74 8.33
N ALA A 304 -9.97 29.49 9.44
CA ALA A 304 -9.55 29.01 10.76
C ALA A 304 -10.29 27.73 11.18
N GLN A 305 -9.52 26.87 11.86
CA GLN A 305 -9.84 25.56 12.42
C GLN A 305 -11.07 25.55 13.31
#